data_AF-G8ZUX4-F1
#
_entry.id   AF-G8ZUX4-F1
#
_cell.length_a   1.000
_cell.length_b   1.000
_cell.length_c   1.000
_cell.angle_alpha   90.00
_cell.angle_beta   90.00
_cell.angle_gamma   90.00
#
_symmetry.space_group_name_H-M   'P 1'
#
loop_
_entity.id
_entity.type
_entity.pdbx_description
1 polymer ?
#
loop_
_entity_poly.entity_id
_entity_poly.type
_entity_poly.pdbx_seq_one_letter_code
_entity_poly.pdbx_strand_id
1 'polypeptide(L)'
;MASMLISLAHFCDKHGPRVLIVTQAGFPGSTGDELLVPSYPTDSYCESCSLYFPSGLKDGIRSMKSNIDDRCYVSTQYSSIRYQLLTLIIRRCFSEETMIYDGTPLVFYDDLRGLNLVIGFKLADENARGNERRYCMIFTIDSKDHESSMKLISQNWNFITNGFGKMISYIQSTHEQELKRQTTLKNEKCSFGLMGGSYLRGNKIKIPRRLSDLASDNLLFVRIHRWNSFLLNSCYKIYD
;
A
#
# COMPACT_ATOMS: atom_id res chain seq x y z
N MET A 1 10.91 -5.18 22.63
CA MET A 1 9.61 -5.32 21.93
C MET A 1 9.85 -5.25 20.44
N ALA A 2 9.26 -6.17 19.68
CA ALA A 2 9.30 -6.14 18.23
C ALA A 2 8.53 -4.91 17.71
N SER A 3 9.09 -4.19 16.74
CA SER A 3 8.37 -3.09 16.10
C SER A 3 7.61 -3.63 14.89
N MET A 4 6.28 -3.56 14.94
CA MET A 4 5.41 -3.99 13.84
C MET A 4 4.96 -2.80 13.01
N LEU A 5 4.97 -2.96 11.69
CA LEU A 5 4.51 -1.95 10.74
C LEU A 5 3.75 -2.60 9.57
N ILE A 6 2.81 -1.85 9.01
CA ILE A 6 2.10 -2.24 7.78
C ILE A 6 2.38 -1.20 6.71
N SER A 7 2.76 -1.63 5.52
CA SER A 7 2.95 -0.75 4.37
C SER A 7 2.18 -1.21 3.14
N LEU A 8 1.73 -0.26 2.35
CA LEU A 8 1.25 -0.46 0.99
C LEU A 8 2.32 0.09 0.06
N ALA A 9 2.80 -0.76 -0.84
CA ALA A 9 3.80 -0.42 -1.82
C ALA A 9 3.32 -0.72 -3.24
N HIS A 10 3.98 -0.13 -4.22
CA HIS A 10 3.66 -0.32 -5.63
C HIS A 10 4.91 -0.27 -6.51
N PHE A 11 4.79 -0.84 -7.70
CA PHE A 11 5.80 -0.68 -8.75
C PHE A 11 5.41 0.50 -9.65
N CYS A 12 6.17 1.59 -9.58
CA CYS A 12 6.01 2.73 -10.45
C CYS A 12 6.81 2.54 -11.75
N ASP A 13 6.18 2.74 -12.91
CA ASP A 13 6.86 2.69 -14.20
C ASP A 13 7.98 3.74 -14.36
N LYS A 14 7.89 4.88 -13.64
CA LYS A 14 8.88 5.96 -13.68
C LYS A 14 9.97 5.82 -12.61
N HIS A 15 9.59 5.40 -11.41
CA HIS A 15 10.47 5.45 -10.23
C HIS A 15 10.84 4.08 -9.65
N GLY A 16 10.32 2.99 -10.22
CA GLY A 16 10.50 1.63 -9.69
C GLY A 16 9.68 1.37 -8.42
N PRO A 17 10.12 0.43 -7.57
CA PRO A 17 9.45 0.10 -6.30
C PRO A 17 9.37 1.29 -5.36
N ARG A 18 8.16 1.61 -4.86
CA ARG A 18 7.92 2.72 -3.93
C ARG A 18 6.88 2.36 -2.87
N VAL A 19 7.06 2.89 -1.66
CA VAL A 19 6.03 2.89 -0.62
C VAL A 19 5.04 4.00 -0.90
N LEU A 20 3.74 3.70 -0.80
CA LEU A 20 2.66 4.69 -0.88
C LEU A 20 2.24 5.18 0.49
N ILE A 21 2.16 4.27 1.45
CA ILE A 21 1.81 4.57 2.83
C ILE A 21 2.42 3.51 3.73
N VAL A 22 3.00 3.93 4.85
CA VAL A 22 3.42 3.09 5.96
C VAL A 22 2.64 3.50 7.19
N THR A 23 2.22 2.53 7.99
CA THR A 23 1.55 2.71 9.28
C THR A 23 2.39 2.08 10.36
N GLN A 24 2.71 2.87 11.38
CA GLN A 24 3.59 2.51 12.48
C GLN A 24 2.87 2.76 13.80
N ALA A 25 3.15 1.94 14.81
CA ALA A 25 2.71 2.19 16.18
C ALA A 25 3.84 2.90 16.96
N GLY A 26 3.48 3.93 17.71
CA GLY A 26 4.33 4.52 18.74
C GLY A 26 4.41 3.63 19.97
N PHE A 27 5.32 3.98 20.87
CA PHE A 27 5.39 3.33 22.18
C PHE A 27 4.12 3.61 23.01
N PRO A 28 3.74 2.71 23.94
CA PRO A 28 2.65 2.99 24.89
C PRO A 28 2.88 4.33 25.60
N GLY A 29 1.85 5.16 25.67
CA GLY A 29 1.91 6.52 26.22
C GLY A 29 2.60 7.58 25.34
N SER A 30 3.16 7.22 24.17
CA SER A 30 3.76 8.17 23.22
C SER A 30 2.67 8.96 22.49
N THR A 31 2.93 10.25 22.24
CA THR A 31 2.10 11.06 21.35
C THR A 31 2.28 10.69 19.88
N GLY A 32 3.30 9.88 19.54
CA GLY A 32 3.60 9.46 18.16
C GLY A 32 4.17 10.57 17.28
N ASP A 33 4.48 11.74 17.84
CA ASP A 33 4.99 12.88 17.06
C ASP A 33 6.38 12.59 16.46
N GLU A 34 7.14 11.68 17.07
CA GLU A 34 8.40 11.14 16.57
C GLU A 34 8.28 10.39 15.22
N LEU A 35 7.08 9.87 14.91
CA LEU A 35 6.80 9.13 13.69
C LEU A 35 6.27 10.03 12.56
N LEU A 36 5.99 11.31 12.87
CA LEU A 36 5.53 12.25 11.86
C LEU A 36 6.69 12.66 10.95
N VAL A 37 6.38 12.79 9.66
CA VAL A 37 7.32 13.36 8.69
C VAL A 37 7.14 14.87 8.57
N PRO A 38 8.24 15.63 8.48
CA PRO A 38 8.17 17.05 8.15
C PRO A 38 7.63 17.24 6.73
N SER A 39 7.24 18.47 6.39
CA SER A 39 6.92 18.82 5.00
C SER A 39 8.15 18.63 4.11
N TYR A 40 8.08 17.73 3.13
CA TYR A 40 9.13 17.49 2.15
C TYR A 40 8.70 17.91 0.73
N PRO A 41 9.66 18.24 -0.17
CA PRO A 41 9.35 18.57 -1.56
C PRO A 41 8.73 17.39 -2.30
N THR A 42 7.62 17.62 -2.99
CA THR A 42 6.92 16.58 -3.77
C THR A 42 7.37 16.47 -5.22
N ASP A 43 8.29 17.33 -5.67
CA ASP A 43 8.70 17.41 -7.07
C ASP A 43 9.37 16.13 -7.57
N SER A 44 9.88 15.32 -6.63
CA SER A 44 10.46 14.00 -6.90
C SER A 44 9.43 12.87 -7.09
N TYR A 45 8.15 13.11 -6.77
CA TYR A 45 7.09 12.11 -6.88
C TYR A 45 6.22 12.37 -8.12
N CYS A 46 5.85 11.30 -8.83
CA CYS A 46 4.79 11.37 -9.83
C CYS A 46 3.44 11.14 -9.17
N GLU A 47 2.37 11.45 -9.89
CA GLU A 47 1.00 11.25 -9.43
C GLU A 47 0.74 9.82 -8.91
N SER A 48 1.28 8.78 -9.53
CA SER A 48 1.11 7.40 -9.04
C SER A 48 1.75 7.10 -7.69
N CYS A 49 2.77 7.86 -7.30
CA CYS A 49 3.51 7.63 -6.06
C CYS A 49 3.04 8.54 -4.92
N SER A 50 2.22 9.55 -5.23
CA SER A 50 1.84 10.58 -4.28
C SER A 50 0.68 10.13 -3.40
N LEU A 51 0.83 10.35 -2.10
CA LEU A 51 -0.25 10.24 -1.12
C LEU A 51 -1.12 11.50 -1.23
N TYR A 52 -2.40 11.33 -1.57
CA TYR A 52 -3.36 12.43 -1.68
C TYR A 52 -4.45 12.33 -0.62
N PHE A 53 -4.75 13.46 0.00
CA PHE A 53 -5.82 13.61 0.98
C PHE A 53 -6.94 14.45 0.37
N PRO A 54 -8.21 14.23 0.80
CA PRO A 54 -9.35 14.97 0.29
C PRO A 54 -9.15 16.49 0.37
N SER A 55 -9.52 17.17 -0.71
CA SER A 55 -9.53 18.63 -0.82
C SER A 55 -10.48 19.23 0.22
N GLY A 56 -9.92 20.08 1.10
CA GLY A 56 -10.64 20.69 2.24
C GLY A 56 -9.79 20.73 3.52
N LEU A 57 -8.75 19.91 3.58
CA LEU A 57 -7.71 19.96 4.60
C LEU A 57 -6.62 20.96 4.17
N LYS A 58 -6.01 21.67 5.12
CA LYS A 58 -4.92 22.64 4.86
C LYS A 58 -3.86 22.03 3.95
N ASP A 59 -3.39 22.81 2.98
CA ASP A 59 -2.30 22.40 2.08
C ASP A 59 -1.12 21.88 2.89
N GLY A 60 -0.64 20.68 2.56
CA GLY A 60 0.53 20.07 3.17
C GLY A 60 0.28 19.03 4.26
N ILE A 61 -0.98 18.66 4.58
CA ILE A 61 -1.24 17.50 5.45
C ILE A 61 -0.82 16.22 4.72
N ARG A 62 0.18 15.52 5.26
CA ARG A 62 0.79 14.30 4.67
C ARG A 62 0.87 13.11 5.63
N SER A 63 0.34 13.29 6.83
CA SER A 63 0.41 12.32 7.92
C SER A 63 -0.98 12.17 8.52
N MET A 64 -1.32 10.94 8.89
CA MET A 64 -2.52 10.62 9.67
C MET A 64 -2.11 10.06 11.02
N LYS A 65 -2.88 10.38 12.04
CA LYS A 65 -2.68 9.89 13.40
C LYS A 65 -4.01 9.43 13.97
N SER A 66 -4.01 8.29 14.64
CA SER A 66 -5.12 7.81 15.45
C SER A 66 -4.60 7.23 16.76
N ASN A 67 -5.35 7.39 17.84
CA ASN A 67 -5.02 6.79 19.12
C ASN A 67 -6.02 5.66 19.38
N ILE A 68 -5.50 4.47 19.67
CA ILE A 68 -6.32 3.31 20.05
C ILE A 68 -5.72 2.79 21.35
N ASP A 69 -6.53 2.74 22.40
CA ASP A 69 -6.09 2.41 23.76
C ASP A 69 -4.93 3.34 24.21
N ASP A 70 -3.81 2.78 24.67
CA ASP A 70 -2.63 3.52 25.12
C ASP A 70 -1.57 3.70 24.00
N ARG A 71 -1.89 3.38 22.74
CA ARG A 71 -0.95 3.44 21.61
C ARG A 71 -1.41 4.40 20.52
N CYS A 72 -0.47 5.19 20.03
CA CYS A 72 -0.67 6.07 18.88
C CYS A 72 -0.23 5.36 17.59
N TYR A 73 -1.08 5.38 16.56
CA TYR A 73 -0.81 4.86 15.23
C TYR A 73 -0.64 6.02 14.26
N VAL A 74 0.47 6.04 13.55
CA VAL A 74 0.82 7.11 12.62
C VAL A 74 1.01 6.52 11.23
N SER A 75 0.34 7.10 10.24
CA SER A 75 0.56 6.76 8.84
C SER A 75 1.15 7.91 8.06
N THR A 76 2.20 7.63 7.31
CA THR A 76 2.94 8.60 6.49
C THR A 76 3.26 7.97 5.13
N GLN A 77 3.64 8.78 4.14
CA GLN A 77 4.07 8.24 2.84
C GLN A 77 5.38 7.45 2.94
N TYR A 78 6.29 7.89 3.81
CA TYR A 78 7.51 7.17 4.16
C TYR A 78 7.83 7.36 5.65
N SER A 79 8.56 6.41 6.23
CA SER A 79 9.05 6.52 7.60
C SER A 79 10.34 7.33 7.62
N SER A 80 10.43 8.40 8.42
CA SER A 80 11.68 9.15 8.64
C SER A 80 12.76 8.28 9.27
N ILE A 81 12.37 7.43 10.23
CA ILE A 81 13.29 6.58 11.00
C ILE A 81 13.65 5.30 10.22
N ARG A 82 12.67 4.69 9.54
CA ARG A 82 12.81 3.37 8.87
C ARG A 82 12.86 3.45 7.35
N TYR A 83 13.24 4.59 6.78
CA TYR A 83 13.25 4.80 5.33
C TYR A 83 14.09 3.75 4.58
N GLN A 84 15.31 3.50 5.05
CA GLN A 84 16.24 2.55 4.43
C GLN A 84 15.71 1.11 4.52
N LEU A 85 15.21 0.71 5.69
CA LEU A 85 14.61 -0.61 5.91
C LEU A 85 13.45 -0.87 4.94
N LEU A 86 12.49 0.05 4.88
CA LEU A 86 11.35 -0.06 3.96
C LEU A 86 11.80 -0.11 2.49
N THR A 87 12.82 0.67 2.12
CA THR A 87 13.38 0.66 0.76
C THR A 87 14.01 -0.68 0.40
N LEU A 88 14.68 -1.35 1.34
CA LEU A 88 15.24 -2.68 1.14
C LEU A 88 14.15 -3.74 1.01
N ILE A 89 13.11 -3.66 1.85
CA ILE A 89 11.97 -4.58 1.83
C ILE A 89 11.23 -4.48 0.49
N ILE A 90 10.84 -3.27 0.06
CA ILE A 90 10.12 -3.11 -1.23
C ILE A 90 10.97 -3.53 -2.43
N ARG A 91 12.29 -3.29 -2.40
CA ARG A 91 13.19 -3.73 -3.46
C ARG A 91 13.20 -5.25 -3.53
N ARG A 92 13.25 -5.92 -2.37
CA ARG A 92 13.16 -7.37 -2.32
C ARG A 92 11.83 -7.86 -2.89
N CYS A 93 10.71 -7.32 -2.43
CA CYS A 93 9.36 -7.74 -2.86
C CYS A 93 9.14 -7.63 -4.38
N PHE A 94 9.61 -6.56 -5.01
CA PHE A 94 9.31 -6.29 -6.43
C PHE A 94 10.43 -6.68 -7.40
N SER A 95 11.68 -6.79 -6.94
CA SER A 95 12.83 -7.00 -7.82
C SER A 95 13.63 -8.28 -7.53
N GLU A 96 13.61 -8.79 -6.30
CA GLU A 96 14.39 -9.98 -5.91
C GLU A 96 13.50 -11.24 -5.83
N GLU A 97 12.25 -11.09 -5.38
CA GLU A 97 11.31 -12.20 -5.23
C GLU A 97 10.37 -12.34 -6.43
N THR A 98 10.02 -13.58 -6.77
CA THR A 98 9.01 -13.86 -7.80
C THR A 98 7.62 -13.86 -7.16
N MET A 99 7.10 -12.66 -6.92
CA MET A 99 5.78 -12.50 -6.30
C MET A 99 4.65 -12.85 -7.28
N ILE A 100 3.71 -13.66 -6.81
CA ILE A 100 2.45 -13.94 -7.50
C ILE A 100 1.41 -12.90 -7.06
N TYR A 101 0.65 -12.33 -8.00
CA TYR A 101 -0.31 -11.23 -7.75
C TYR A 101 -1.76 -11.73 -7.65
N ASP A 102 -1.96 -12.95 -7.18
CA ASP A 102 -3.25 -13.63 -7.05
C ASP A 102 -3.82 -13.56 -5.62
N GLY A 103 -3.13 -12.87 -4.70
CA GLY A 103 -3.49 -12.80 -3.29
C GLY A 103 -2.82 -13.87 -2.42
N THR A 104 -1.97 -14.72 -2.98
CA THR A 104 -1.19 -15.68 -2.19
C THR A 104 -0.14 -14.95 -1.34
N PRO A 105 -0.05 -15.25 -0.02
CA PRO A 105 0.95 -14.64 0.84
C PRO A 105 2.35 -15.21 0.58
N LEU A 106 3.33 -14.32 0.51
CA LEU A 106 4.76 -14.59 0.48
C LEU A 106 5.37 -14.18 1.83
N VAL A 107 6.14 -15.07 2.45
CA VAL A 107 6.90 -14.74 3.66
C VAL A 107 8.38 -14.85 3.37
N PHE A 108 9.14 -13.86 3.82
CA PHE A 108 10.59 -13.95 3.83
C PHE A 108 11.16 -13.33 5.11
N TYR A 109 12.32 -13.84 5.50
CA TYR A 109 13.12 -13.33 6.61
C TYR A 109 14.53 -13.01 6.13
N ASP A 110 15.14 -12.01 6.76
CA ASP A 110 16.54 -11.64 6.61
C ASP A 110 16.94 -10.84 7.86
N ASP A 111 18.16 -11.06 8.36
CA ASP A 111 18.68 -10.39 9.55
C ASP A 111 18.68 -8.85 9.40
N LEU A 112 18.80 -8.34 8.17
CA LEU A 112 18.74 -6.91 7.89
C LEU A 112 17.32 -6.36 7.75
N ARG A 113 16.36 -7.19 7.31
CA ARG A 113 15.02 -6.74 6.89
C ARG A 113 13.92 -7.18 7.85
N GLY A 114 14.27 -7.98 8.85
CA GLY A 114 13.32 -8.63 9.75
C GLY A 114 12.42 -9.63 9.03
N LEU A 115 11.33 -9.99 9.69
CA LEU A 115 10.34 -10.90 9.14
C LEU A 115 9.25 -10.12 8.39
N ASN A 116 8.96 -10.54 7.16
CA ASN A 116 8.01 -9.84 6.28
C ASN A 116 6.98 -10.83 5.72
N LEU A 117 5.70 -10.47 5.83
CA LEU A 117 4.58 -11.13 5.18
C LEU A 117 4.00 -10.19 4.13
N VAL A 118 3.95 -10.64 2.88
CA VAL A 118 3.62 -9.82 1.71
C VAL A 118 2.47 -10.45 0.95
N ILE A 119 1.48 -9.65 0.56
CA ILE A 119 0.41 -10.07 -0.34
C ILE A 119 0.38 -9.13 -1.54
N GLY A 120 0.71 -9.67 -2.71
CA GLY A 120 0.70 -8.95 -3.98
C GLY A 120 -0.69 -8.94 -4.62
N PHE A 121 -1.03 -7.83 -5.25
CA PHE A 121 -2.24 -7.71 -6.07
C PHE A 121 -2.01 -6.78 -7.26
N LYS A 122 -2.88 -6.88 -8.26
CA LYS A 122 -2.82 -6.05 -9.47
C LYS A 122 -4.16 -5.39 -9.77
N LEU A 123 -4.09 -4.24 -10.43
CA LEU A 123 -5.23 -3.48 -10.94
C LEU A 123 -5.07 -3.26 -12.45
N ALA A 124 -6.15 -3.31 -13.21
CA ALA A 124 -6.11 -3.08 -14.65
C ALA A 124 -5.98 -1.57 -14.96
N ASP A 125 -5.06 -1.18 -15.83
CA ASP A 125 -4.97 0.22 -16.28
C ASP A 125 -4.37 0.28 -17.67
N GLU A 126 -5.16 0.74 -18.66
CA GLU A 126 -4.76 0.92 -20.06
C GLU A 126 -3.53 1.85 -20.22
N ASN A 127 -3.26 2.69 -19.22
CA ASN A 127 -2.15 3.65 -19.23
C ASN A 127 -0.87 3.11 -18.58
N ALA A 128 -0.93 1.92 -17.96
CA ALA A 128 0.20 1.29 -17.29
C ALA A 128 0.91 0.27 -18.18
N ARG A 129 2.18 -0.04 -17.88
CA ARG A 129 2.91 -1.10 -18.57
C ARG A 129 2.20 -2.44 -18.44
N GLY A 130 1.94 -3.11 -19.57
CA GLY A 130 1.27 -4.40 -19.56
C GLY A 130 -0.21 -4.33 -19.20
N ASN A 131 -0.81 -3.12 -19.29
CA ASN A 131 -2.19 -2.84 -18.92
C ASN A 131 -2.52 -3.18 -17.45
N GLU A 132 -1.51 -3.26 -16.58
CA GLU A 132 -1.66 -3.59 -15.17
C GLU A 132 -0.75 -2.74 -14.28
N ARG A 133 -1.25 -2.39 -13.10
CA ARG A 133 -0.46 -1.80 -12.02
C ARG A 133 -0.31 -2.80 -10.89
N ARG A 134 0.91 -2.93 -10.40
CA ARG A 134 1.30 -3.92 -9.39
C ARG A 134 1.46 -3.25 -8.04
N TYR A 135 0.81 -3.83 -7.03
CA TYR A 135 0.78 -3.36 -5.66
C TYR A 135 1.05 -4.53 -4.71
N CYS A 136 1.44 -4.21 -3.48
CA CYS A 136 1.47 -5.20 -2.40
C CYS A 136 1.20 -4.58 -1.04
N MET A 137 0.54 -5.36 -0.20
CA MET A 137 0.43 -5.11 1.24
C MET A 137 1.54 -5.87 1.95
N ILE A 138 2.26 -5.21 2.84
CA ILE A 138 3.40 -5.78 3.56
C ILE A 138 3.20 -5.57 5.05
N PHE A 139 3.24 -6.66 5.81
CA PHE A 139 3.35 -6.65 7.26
C PHE A 139 4.80 -7.00 7.64
N THR A 140 5.46 -6.10 8.36
CA THR A 140 6.87 -6.27 8.75
C THR A 140 6.98 -6.28 10.26
N ILE A 141 7.78 -7.23 10.77
CA ILE A 141 8.21 -7.31 12.16
C ILE A 141 9.71 -7.03 12.18
N ASP A 142 10.07 -5.85 12.69
CA ASP A 142 11.44 -5.41 12.92
C ASP A 142 11.88 -5.88 14.32
N SER A 143 12.44 -7.09 14.35
CA SER A 143 12.98 -7.75 15.54
C SER A 143 14.15 -8.64 15.15
N LYS A 144 15.17 -8.71 16.03
CA LYS A 144 16.32 -9.62 15.88
C LYS A 144 15.97 -11.06 16.23
N ASP A 145 14.90 -11.28 16.99
CA ASP A 145 14.46 -12.61 17.38
C ASP A 145 13.53 -13.20 16.32
N HIS A 146 14.10 -14.08 15.49
CA HIS A 146 13.40 -14.76 14.42
C HIS A 146 12.29 -15.67 14.95
N GLU A 147 12.54 -16.43 16.03
CA GLU A 147 11.61 -17.44 16.53
C GLU A 147 10.34 -16.79 17.08
N SER A 148 10.50 -15.75 17.92
CA SER A 148 9.36 -14.98 18.43
C SER A 148 8.57 -14.30 17.32
N SER A 149 9.24 -13.79 16.29
CA SER A 149 8.59 -13.16 15.14
C SER A 149 7.78 -14.16 14.33
N MET A 150 8.34 -15.35 14.07
CA MET A 150 7.66 -16.43 13.37
C MET A 150 6.46 -16.95 14.15
N LYS A 151 6.58 -17.08 15.47
CA LYS A 151 5.48 -17.47 16.35
C LYS A 151 4.32 -16.47 16.28
N LEU A 152 4.62 -15.16 16.30
CA LEU A 152 3.62 -14.09 16.18
C LEU A 152 2.86 -14.18 14.85
N ILE A 153 3.58 -14.32 13.73
CA ILE A 153 2.96 -14.46 12.41
C ILE A 153 2.13 -15.75 12.33
N SER A 154 2.64 -16.87 12.84
CA SER A 154 1.93 -18.15 12.81
C SER A 154 0.59 -18.08 13.55
N GLN A 155 0.58 -17.50 14.75
CA GLN A 155 -0.63 -17.32 15.56
C GLN A 155 -1.65 -16.38 14.88
N ASN A 156 -1.17 -15.34 14.20
CA ASN A 156 -2.01 -14.32 13.56
C ASN A 156 -2.19 -14.52 12.06
N TRP A 157 -1.76 -15.66 11.52
CA TRP A 157 -1.68 -15.90 10.08
C TRP A 157 -3.02 -15.64 9.39
N ASN A 158 -4.07 -16.33 9.86
CA ASN A 158 -5.41 -16.22 9.30
C ASN A 158 -5.99 -14.82 9.48
N PHE A 159 -5.64 -14.13 10.57
CA PHE A 159 -6.14 -12.78 10.83
C PHE A 159 -5.52 -11.76 9.86
N ILE A 160 -4.20 -11.78 9.69
CA ILE A 160 -3.46 -10.85 8.81
C ILE A 160 -3.82 -11.13 7.35
N THR A 161 -3.75 -12.39 6.92
CA THR A 161 -4.03 -12.78 5.52
C THR A 161 -5.46 -12.47 5.11
N ASN A 162 -6.46 -12.79 5.95
CA ASN A 162 -7.85 -12.43 5.66
C ASN A 162 -8.09 -10.91 5.76
N GLY A 163 -7.39 -10.21 6.67
CA GLY A 163 -7.44 -8.76 6.79
C GLY A 163 -6.97 -8.08 5.50
N PHE A 164 -5.77 -8.45 5.04
CA PHE A 164 -5.22 -7.99 3.76
C PHE A 164 -6.08 -8.43 2.58
N GLY A 165 -6.57 -9.67 2.55
CA GLY A 165 -7.48 -10.17 1.53
C GLY A 165 -8.73 -9.30 1.38
N LYS A 166 -9.40 -8.96 2.49
CA LYS A 166 -10.58 -8.07 2.48
C LYS A 166 -10.24 -6.66 1.98
N MET A 167 -9.10 -6.11 2.40
CA MET A 167 -8.65 -4.78 1.94
C MET A 167 -8.37 -4.78 0.43
N ILE A 168 -7.69 -5.81 -0.07
CA ILE A 168 -7.36 -5.98 -1.48
C ILE A 168 -8.64 -6.18 -2.30
N SER A 169 -9.54 -7.07 -1.86
CA SER A 169 -10.82 -7.30 -2.53
C SER A 169 -11.66 -6.03 -2.62
N TYR A 170 -11.67 -5.19 -1.59
CA TYR A 170 -12.35 -3.89 -1.64
C TYR A 170 -11.76 -2.96 -2.72
N ILE A 171 -10.43 -2.86 -2.79
CA ILE A 171 -9.77 -2.02 -3.80
C ILE A 171 -10.06 -2.54 -5.21
N GLN A 172 -9.95 -3.86 -5.42
CA GLN A 172 -10.22 -4.51 -6.70
C GLN A 172 -11.69 -4.35 -7.11
N SER A 173 -12.65 -4.60 -6.21
CA SER A 173 -14.08 -4.50 -6.51
C SER A 173 -14.48 -3.07 -6.89
N THR A 174 -13.95 -2.07 -6.17
CA THR A 174 -14.27 -0.66 -6.44
C THR A 174 -13.68 -0.22 -7.79
N HIS A 175 -12.46 -0.66 -8.07
CA HIS A 175 -11.81 -0.40 -9.35
C HIS A 175 -12.55 -1.07 -10.54
N GLU A 176 -12.99 -2.31 -10.39
CA GLU A 176 -13.77 -3.02 -11.41
C GLU A 176 -15.12 -2.34 -11.71
N GLN A 177 -15.79 -1.84 -10.67
CA GLN A 177 -17.04 -1.08 -10.85
C GLN A 177 -16.81 0.19 -11.65
N GLU A 178 -15.73 0.93 -11.36
CA GLU A 178 -15.37 2.12 -12.11
C GLU A 178 -15.00 1.81 -13.56
N LEU A 179 -14.25 0.73 -13.80
CA LEU A 179 -13.89 0.30 -15.15
C LEU A 179 -15.14 -0.02 -15.97
N LYS A 180 -16.09 -0.78 -15.40
CA LYS A 180 -17.38 -1.07 -16.02
C LYS A 180 -18.15 0.21 -16.37
N ARG A 181 -18.19 1.18 -15.44
CA ARG A 181 -18.84 2.48 -15.67
C ARG A 181 -18.22 3.24 -16.84
N GLN A 182 -16.88 3.27 -16.93
CA GLN A 182 -16.17 3.92 -18.03
C GLN A 182 -16.40 3.22 -19.37
N THR A 183 -16.41 1.89 -19.39
CA THR A 183 -16.67 1.11 -20.60
C THR A 183 -18.10 1.34 -21.13
N THR A 184 -19.11 1.38 -20.26
CA THR A 184 -20.49 1.68 -20.67
C THR A 184 -20.60 3.07 -21.30
N LEU A 185 -19.99 4.09 -20.68
CA LEU A 185 -19.99 5.46 -21.23
C LEU A 185 -19.25 5.58 -22.57
N LYS A 186 -18.15 4.84 -22.75
CA LYS A 186 -17.42 4.79 -24.04
C LYS A 186 -18.27 4.13 -25.12
N ASN A 187 -18.97 3.04 -24.80
CA ASN A 187 -19.83 2.33 -25.75
C ASN A 187 -21.05 3.16 -26.18
N GLU A 188 -21.65 3.94 -25.28
CA GLU A 188 -22.76 4.85 -25.62
C GLU A 188 -22.33 5.99 -26.57
N LYS A 189 -21.08 6.46 -26.45
CA LYS A 189 -20.53 7.53 -27.30
C LYS A 189 -19.95 7.03 -28.63
N CYS A 190 -19.58 5.75 -28.72
CA CYS A 190 -18.96 5.15 -29.91
C CYS A 190 -19.89 4.15 -30.61
N SER A 191 -21.03 4.61 -31.12
CA SER A 191 -21.89 3.80 -32.00
C SER A 191 -21.35 3.63 -33.43
N PHE A 192 -20.23 4.26 -33.81
CA PHE A 192 -19.73 4.24 -35.19
C PHE A 192 -18.21 4.38 -35.31
N GLY A 193 -17.45 3.62 -34.51
CA GLY A 193 -15.98 3.57 -34.58
C GLY A 193 -15.49 2.14 -34.67
N LEU A 194 -14.95 1.79 -35.84
CA LEU A 194 -14.30 0.52 -36.18
C LEU A 194 -13.51 -0.08 -34.99
N MET A 195 -13.75 -1.37 -34.70
CA MET A 195 -13.02 -2.22 -33.74
C MET A 195 -11.54 -2.40 -34.13
N GLY A 196 -10.77 -1.30 -34.13
CA GLY A 196 -9.32 -1.32 -34.27
C GLY A 196 -8.71 -1.56 -32.89
N GLY A 197 -8.45 -2.82 -32.55
CA GLY A 197 -7.82 -3.18 -31.29
C GLY A 197 -6.57 -2.35 -31.03
N SER A 198 -6.56 -1.59 -29.92
CA SER A 198 -5.38 -0.83 -29.46
C SER A 198 -4.20 -1.72 -29.06
N TYR A 199 -4.33 -3.04 -29.18
CA TYR A 199 -3.31 -4.04 -28.84
C TYR A 199 -1.97 -3.84 -29.58
N LEU A 200 -2.01 -3.25 -30.78
CA LEU A 200 -0.80 -2.97 -31.59
C LEU A 200 -0.39 -1.49 -31.60
N ARG A 201 -1.20 -0.59 -31.04
CA ARG A 201 -0.77 0.79 -30.78
C ARG A 201 -0.07 0.80 -29.44
N GLY A 202 1.24 0.56 -29.47
CA GLY A 202 2.11 0.77 -28.31
C GLY A 202 1.84 2.17 -27.75
N ASN A 203 1.24 2.22 -26.57
CA ASN A 203 0.90 3.46 -25.90
C ASN A 203 2.22 4.13 -25.50
N LYS A 204 2.72 5.06 -26.33
CA LYS A 204 4.04 5.68 -26.14
C LYS A 204 4.09 6.58 -24.90
N ILE A 205 2.92 7.05 -24.44
CA ILE A 205 2.80 7.98 -23.31
C ILE A 205 2.07 7.25 -22.19
N LYS A 206 2.83 6.81 -21.19
CA LYS A 206 2.28 6.22 -19.97
C LYS A 206 1.93 7.34 -19.00
N ILE A 207 0.67 7.41 -18.62
CA ILE A 207 0.18 8.45 -17.70
C ILE A 207 0.21 7.89 -16.27
N PRO A 208 0.92 8.53 -15.33
CA PRO A 208 0.86 8.13 -13.93
C PRO A 208 -0.53 8.47 -13.37
N ARG A 209 -1.31 7.48 -12.93
CA ARG A 209 -2.57 7.69 -12.21
C ARG A 209 -2.43 7.35 -10.74
N ARG A 210 -3.14 8.09 -9.88
CA ARG A 210 -3.20 7.86 -8.42
C ARG A 210 -4.06 6.65 -8.11
N LEU A 211 -3.76 5.99 -6.99
CA LEU A 211 -4.59 4.87 -6.52
C LEU A 211 -5.99 5.31 -6.10
N SER A 212 -6.13 6.50 -5.48
CA SER A 212 -7.43 7.11 -5.15
C SER A 212 -8.33 7.25 -6.38
N ASP A 213 -7.74 7.68 -7.50
CA ASP A 213 -8.46 7.97 -8.74
C ASP A 213 -8.76 6.69 -9.53
N LEU A 214 -7.94 5.64 -9.34
CA LEU A 214 -8.20 4.32 -9.91
C LEU A 214 -9.34 3.61 -9.18
N ALA A 215 -9.42 3.78 -7.86
CA ALA A 215 -10.48 3.23 -7.02
C ALA A 215 -11.70 4.16 -6.91
N SER A 216 -11.64 5.39 -7.44
CA SER A 216 -12.68 6.42 -7.26
C SER A 216 -13.08 6.64 -5.78
N ASP A 217 -12.16 6.45 -4.85
CA ASP A 217 -12.37 6.62 -3.41
C ASP A 217 -11.38 7.65 -2.86
N ASN A 218 -11.87 8.87 -2.66
CA ASN A 218 -11.09 9.98 -2.10
C ASN A 218 -10.65 9.71 -0.64
N LEU A 219 -11.38 8.85 0.08
CA LEU A 219 -11.10 8.49 1.47
C LEU A 219 -10.27 7.20 1.59
N LEU A 220 -9.79 6.65 0.46
CA LEU A 220 -9.11 5.35 0.45
C LEU A 220 -7.96 5.28 1.45
N PHE A 221 -7.08 6.27 1.48
CA PHE A 221 -5.94 6.27 2.40
C PHE A 221 -6.35 6.42 3.86
N VAL A 222 -7.45 7.11 4.15
CA VAL A 222 -8.02 7.20 5.50
C VAL A 222 -8.57 5.84 5.94
N ARG A 223 -9.24 5.12 5.04
CA ARG A 223 -9.70 3.75 5.29
C ARG A 223 -8.53 2.81 5.53
N ILE A 224 -7.48 2.88 4.70
CA ILE A 224 -6.26 2.09 4.87
C ILE A 224 -5.59 2.38 6.22
N HIS A 225 -5.46 3.64 6.61
CA HIS A 225 -4.94 4.00 7.94
C HIS A 225 -5.75 3.35 9.06
N ARG A 226 -7.09 3.45 9.00
CA ARG A 226 -7.97 2.84 10.00
C ARG A 226 -7.81 1.31 10.05
N TRP A 227 -7.79 0.64 8.90
CA TRP A 227 -7.62 -0.81 8.81
C TRP A 227 -6.25 -1.25 9.33
N ASN A 228 -5.19 -0.56 8.94
CA ASN A 228 -3.83 -0.86 9.39
C ASN A 228 -3.69 -0.65 10.90
N SER A 229 -4.22 0.45 11.43
CA SER A 229 -4.17 0.75 12.87
C SER A 229 -4.91 -0.32 13.68
N PHE A 230 -6.08 -0.77 13.20
CA PHE A 230 -6.83 -1.86 13.83
C PHE A 230 -6.09 -3.20 13.78
N LEU A 231 -5.51 -3.56 12.63
CA LEU A 231 -4.73 -4.80 12.48
C LEU A 231 -3.51 -4.79 13.41
N LEU A 232 -2.75 -3.69 13.42
CA LEU A 232 -1.58 -3.54 14.30
C LEU A 232 -1.99 -3.62 15.77
N ASN A 233 -3.05 -2.92 16.20
CA ASN A 233 -3.51 -2.96 17.58
C ASN A 233 -3.88 -4.37 18.03
N SER A 234 -4.56 -5.12 17.16
CA SER A 234 -4.93 -6.50 17.43
C SER A 234 -3.70 -7.40 17.58
N CYS A 235 -2.66 -7.19 16.76
CA CYS A 235 -1.40 -7.92 16.87
C CYS A 235 -0.62 -7.56 18.15
N TYR A 236 -0.61 -6.28 18.56
CA TYR A 236 0.04 -5.87 19.81
C TYR A 236 -0.66 -6.44 21.05
N LYS A 237 -2.00 -6.49 21.08
CA LYS A 237 -2.78 -7.05 22.19
C LYS A 237 -2.55 -8.54 22.45
N ILE A 238 -2.11 -9.28 21.43
CA ILE A 238 -1.84 -10.73 21.53
C ILE A 238 -0.36 -10.97 21.90
N TYR A 239 0.50 -9.98 21.68
CA TYR A 239 1.92 -10.06 21.96
C TYR A 239 2.28 -9.63 23.39
N ASP A 240 1.53 -8.66 23.94
CA ASP A 240 1.59 -8.26 25.36
C ASP A 240 0.86 -9.29 26.25
#